data_AF-H8GRW2-F1
#
_entry.id   AF-H8GRW2-F1
#
_cell.length_a   1.000
_cell.length_b   1.000
_cell.length_c   1.000
_cell.angle_alpha   90.00
_cell.angle_beta   90.00
_cell.angle_gamma   90.00
#
_symmetry.space_group_name_H-M   'P 1'
#
loop_
_entity.id
_entity.type
_entity.pdbx_description
1 polymer ?
#
loop_
_entity_poly.entity_id
_entity_poly.type
_entity_poly.pdbx_seq_one_letter_code
_entity_poly.pdbx_strand_id
1 'polypeptide(L)'
;MQQAAESLRGRREELRASGRERADARLEALIEARRERRGETTPPEVAGLLEARRREREAHARQLRERAAFLEQATSPEESRVLRRVASGTPRLGGEDPEPRYTELLDTLAPGGDPAREMAVHRAVWALAERRVLAVSPHGAVRAGPQTLDPKTLDAPDTRPPE
;
A
#
# COMPACT_ATOMS: atom_id res chain seq x y z
N MET A 1 13.99 -19.46 -9.95
CA MET A 1 15.09 -18.82 -9.17
C MET A 1 15.26 -17.32 -9.42
N GLN A 2 14.78 -16.74 -10.53
CA GLN A 2 14.95 -15.30 -10.83
C GLN A 2 14.09 -14.37 -9.95
N GLN A 3 12.83 -14.71 -9.67
CA GLN A 3 11.94 -13.91 -8.80
C GLN A 3 12.42 -13.76 -7.34
N ALA A 4 13.12 -14.78 -6.80
CA ALA A 4 13.66 -14.71 -5.44
C ALA A 4 14.78 -13.66 -5.32
N ALA A 5 15.62 -13.54 -6.34
CA ALA A 5 16.72 -12.57 -6.38
C ALA A 5 16.23 -11.12 -6.55
N GLU A 6 15.17 -10.89 -7.32
CA GLU A 6 14.51 -9.58 -7.45
C GLU A 6 13.83 -9.17 -6.14
N SER A 7 13.11 -10.09 -5.48
CA SER A 7 12.50 -9.81 -4.17
C SER A 7 13.53 -9.44 -3.09
N LEU A 8 14.72 -10.03 -3.14
CA LEU A 8 15.82 -9.75 -2.21
C LEU A 8 16.50 -8.40 -2.50
N ARG A 9 16.59 -7.99 -3.78
CA ARG A 9 17.12 -6.66 -4.13
C ARG A 9 16.16 -5.56 -3.69
N GLY A 10 14.86 -5.70 -3.98
CA GLY A 10 13.84 -4.72 -3.55
C GLY A 10 13.83 -4.56 -2.02
N ARG A 11 13.89 -5.68 -1.28
CA ARG A 11 13.93 -5.65 0.18
C ARG A 11 15.21 -5.01 0.75
N ARG A 12 16.34 -5.13 0.04
CA ARG A 12 17.60 -4.48 0.42
C ARG A 12 17.58 -2.98 0.13
N GLU A 13 16.90 -2.55 -0.92
CA GLU A 13 16.72 -1.13 -1.27
C GLU A 13 15.76 -0.45 -0.29
N GLU A 14 14.65 -1.10 0.08
CA GLU A 14 13.75 -0.61 1.14
C GLU A 14 14.46 -0.44 2.49
N LEU A 15 15.29 -1.41 2.88
CA LEU A 15 16.07 -1.32 4.12
C LEU A 15 17.08 -0.17 4.10
N ARG A 16 17.70 0.09 2.95
CA ARG A 16 18.61 1.23 2.77
C ARG A 16 17.87 2.56 2.79
N ALA A 17 16.71 2.64 2.13
CA ALA A 17 15.85 3.82 2.15
C ALA A 17 15.41 4.16 3.58
N SER A 18 14.90 3.16 4.31
CA SER A 18 14.51 3.30 5.71
C SER A 18 15.68 3.65 6.64
N GLY A 19 16.88 3.13 6.36
CA GLY A 19 18.10 3.50 7.08
C GLY A 19 18.51 4.96 6.86
N ARG A 20 18.40 5.44 5.61
CA ARG A 20 18.71 6.83 5.24
C ARG A 20 17.72 7.81 5.87
N GLU A 21 16.43 7.49 5.85
CA GLU A 21 15.40 8.27 6.55
C GLU A 21 15.67 8.42 8.05
N ARG A 22 16.11 7.35 8.72
CA ARG A 22 16.43 7.40 10.15
C ARG A 22 17.68 8.24 10.45
N ALA A 23 18.68 8.16 9.57
CA ALA A 23 19.89 8.96 9.70
C ALA A 23 19.58 10.45 9.53
N ASP A 24 18.80 10.81 8.50
CA ASP A 24 18.36 12.18 8.25
C ASP A 24 17.52 12.72 9.41
N ALA A 25 16.56 11.95 9.91
CA ALA A 25 15.72 12.35 11.05
C ALA A 25 16.55 12.60 12.32
N ARG A 26 17.61 11.80 12.54
CA ARG A 26 18.52 12.00 13.66
C ARG A 26 19.39 13.24 13.48
N LEU A 27 19.75 13.57 12.24
CA LEU A 27 20.52 14.76 11.89
C LEU A 27 19.68 16.03 12.08
N GLU A 28 18.41 16.01 11.66
CA GLU A 28 17.44 17.09 11.93
C GLU A 28 17.26 17.32 13.44
N ALA A 29 17.04 16.25 14.22
CA ALA A 29 16.92 16.35 15.67
C ALA A 29 18.17 16.92 16.35
N LEU A 30 19.37 16.59 15.84
CA LEU A 30 20.62 17.15 16.33
C LEU A 30 20.79 18.63 15.95
N ILE A 31 20.32 19.05 14.79
CA ILE A 31 20.33 20.45 14.35
C ILE A 31 19.37 21.28 15.22
N GLU A 32 18.14 20.81 15.44
CA GLU A 32 17.17 21.47 16.34
C GLU A 32 17.73 21.57 17.77
N ALA A 33 18.18 20.45 18.35
CA ALA A 33 18.74 20.42 19.71
C ALA A 33 20.03 21.26 19.87
N ARG A 34 20.77 21.52 18.79
CA ARG A 34 21.93 22.40 18.79
C ARG A 34 21.53 23.87 18.72
N ARG A 35 20.48 24.20 17.96
CA ARG A 35 19.96 25.57 17.82
C ARG A 35 19.22 26.03 19.07
N GLU A 36 18.41 25.17 19.68
CA GLU A 36 17.79 25.44 20.99
C GLU A 36 18.84 25.77 22.06
N ARG A 37 19.93 25.01 22.11
CA ARG A 37 21.07 25.28 23.00
C ARG A 37 21.80 26.59 22.73
N ARG A 38 21.67 27.16 21.53
CA ARG A 38 22.30 28.43 21.13
C ARG A 38 21.33 29.62 21.12
N GLY A 39 20.03 29.40 21.33
CA GLY A 39 19.01 30.43 21.20
C GLY A 39 18.87 30.99 19.78
N GLU A 40 19.30 30.24 18.75
CA GLU A 40 19.22 30.65 17.35
C GLU A 40 17.82 30.34 16.79
N THR A 41 17.10 31.36 16.31
CA THR A 41 15.79 31.19 15.68
C THR A 41 15.92 30.47 14.33
N THR A 42 15.15 29.41 14.11
CA THR A 42 15.13 28.67 12.84
C THR A 42 14.70 29.59 11.70
N PRO A 43 15.48 29.70 10.61
CA PRO A 43 15.08 30.46 9.43
C PRO A 43 13.74 29.95 8.89
N PRO A 44 12.83 30.84 8.45
CA PRO A 44 11.48 30.47 8.04
C PRO A 44 11.45 29.45 6.88
N GLU A 45 12.44 29.52 5.99
CA GLU A 45 12.63 28.54 4.89
C GLU A 45 12.89 27.12 5.42
N VAL A 46 13.71 26.99 6.47
CA VAL A 46 14.03 25.70 7.10
C VAL A 46 12.85 25.18 7.90
N ALA A 47 12.10 26.07 8.58
CA ALA A 47 10.87 25.68 9.28
C ALA A 47 9.83 25.09 8.32
N GLY A 48 9.63 25.73 7.15
CA GLY A 48 8.72 25.23 6.11
C GLY A 48 9.12 23.85 5.57
N LEU A 49 10.42 23.61 5.35
CA LEU A 49 10.93 22.30 4.91
C LEU A 49 10.72 21.20 5.97
N LEU A 50 10.98 21.50 7.24
CA LEU A 50 10.79 20.56 8.35
C LEU A 50 9.30 20.20 8.55
N GLU A 51 8.40 21.18 8.40
CA GLU A 51 6.95 20.93 8.42
C GLU A 51 6.50 20.05 7.26
N ALA A 52 6.94 20.33 6.04
CA ALA A 52 6.63 19.51 4.87
C ALA A 52 7.07 18.05 5.09
N ARG A 53 8.30 17.86 5.57
CA ARG A 53 8.85 16.53 5.87
C ARG A 53 8.11 15.83 7.00
N ARG A 54 7.64 16.56 8.02
CA ARG A 54 6.79 15.99 9.08
C ARG A 54 5.48 15.47 8.50
N ARG A 55 4.81 16.25 7.64
CA ARG A 55 3.56 15.85 6.98
C ARG A 55 3.75 14.62 6.09
N GLU A 56 4.84 14.56 5.33
CA GLU A 56 5.19 13.39 4.50
C GLU A 56 5.37 12.13 5.35
N ARG A 57 6.13 12.21 6.45
CA ARG A 57 6.32 11.07 7.37
C ARG A 57 5.02 10.62 8.01
N GLU A 58 4.18 11.56 8.44
CA GLU A 58 2.87 11.25 9.03
C GLU A 58 1.95 10.58 8.01
N ALA A 59 1.94 11.04 6.76
CA ALA A 59 1.19 10.43 5.67
C ALA A 59 1.68 9.00 5.37
N HIS A 60 2.99 8.80 5.26
CA HIS A 60 3.58 7.48 5.05
C HIS A 60 3.29 6.53 6.22
N ALA A 61 3.43 7.00 7.47
CA ALA A 61 3.11 6.21 8.64
C ALA A 61 1.61 5.84 8.71
N ARG A 62 0.71 6.73 8.27
CA ARG A 62 -0.72 6.44 8.16
C ARG A 62 -0.97 5.36 7.11
N GLN A 63 -0.38 5.50 5.92
CA GLN A 63 -0.48 4.52 4.84
C GLN A 63 0.01 3.13 5.28
N LEU A 64 1.14 3.03 5.99
CA LEU A 64 1.64 1.76 6.51
C LEU A 64 0.68 1.12 7.54
N ARG A 65 0.07 1.92 8.42
CA ARG A 65 -0.93 1.43 9.37
C ARG A 65 -2.20 0.95 8.66
N GLU A 66 -2.69 1.71 7.68
CA GLU A 66 -3.84 1.31 6.86
C GLU A 66 -3.57 0.01 6.11
N ARG A 67 -2.37 -0.15 5.54
CA ARG A 67 -1.92 -1.40 4.89
C ARG A 67 -1.90 -2.57 5.87
N ALA A 68 -1.33 -2.39 7.06
CA ALA A 68 -1.30 -3.45 8.07
C ALA A 68 -2.72 -3.88 8.47
N ALA A 69 -3.59 -2.93 8.81
CA ALA A 69 -4.98 -3.18 9.16
C ALA A 69 -5.78 -3.82 8.01
N PHE A 70 -5.45 -3.52 6.77
CA PHE A 70 -6.05 -4.19 5.60
C PHE A 70 -5.62 -5.66 5.51
N LEU A 71 -4.33 -5.94 5.67
CA LEU A 71 -3.79 -7.31 5.58
C LEU A 71 -4.21 -8.20 6.76
N GLU A 72 -4.45 -7.61 7.94
CA GLU A 72 -4.95 -8.31 9.14
C GLU A 72 -6.38 -8.85 8.98
N GLN A 73 -7.13 -8.43 7.96
CA GLN A 73 -8.49 -8.93 7.69
C GLN A 73 -8.51 -10.34 7.06
N ALA A 74 -7.34 -10.90 6.75
CA ALA A 74 -7.22 -12.26 6.25
C ALA A 74 -7.48 -13.29 7.36
N THR A 75 -8.34 -14.26 7.08
CA THR A 75 -8.63 -15.40 7.96
C THR A 75 -8.03 -16.71 7.43
N SER A 76 -7.56 -16.73 6.17
CA SER A 76 -6.93 -17.88 5.54
C SER A 76 -5.66 -17.50 4.76
N PRO A 77 -4.80 -18.48 4.40
CA PRO A 77 -3.63 -18.25 3.55
C PRO A 77 -4.01 -17.71 2.15
N GLU A 78 -5.12 -18.17 1.58
CA GLU A 78 -5.62 -17.72 0.27
C GLU A 78 -6.08 -16.26 0.36
N GLU A 79 -6.83 -15.90 1.40
CA GLU A 79 -7.24 -14.51 1.63
C GLU A 79 -6.03 -13.60 1.84
N SER A 80 -5.01 -14.07 2.58
CA SER A 80 -3.75 -13.34 2.77
C SER A 80 -3.04 -13.05 1.44
N ARG A 81 -3.02 -14.03 0.53
CA ARG A 81 -2.41 -13.88 -0.81
C ARG A 81 -3.20 -12.89 -1.67
N VAL A 82 -4.53 -12.99 -1.69
CA VAL A 82 -5.41 -12.05 -2.39
C VAL A 82 -5.21 -10.63 -1.87
N LEU A 83 -5.28 -10.42 -0.55
CA LEU A 83 -5.12 -9.09 0.05
C LEU A 83 -3.76 -8.48 -0.23
N ARG A 84 -2.67 -9.26 -0.21
CA ARG A 84 -1.35 -8.76 -0.60
C ARG A 84 -1.34 -8.28 -2.06
N ARG A 85 -1.90 -9.04 -2.99
CA ARG A 85 -1.93 -8.67 -4.41
C ARG A 85 -2.78 -7.42 -4.67
N VAL A 86 -3.92 -7.29 -3.98
CA VAL A 86 -4.77 -6.10 -4.04
C VAL A 86 -4.08 -4.89 -3.40
N ALA A 87 -3.40 -5.08 -2.27
CA ALA A 87 -2.66 -4.00 -1.61
C ALA A 87 -1.51 -3.46 -2.46
N SER A 88 -0.87 -4.31 -3.29
CA SER A 88 0.13 -3.84 -4.26
C SER A 88 -0.45 -2.98 -5.38
N GLY A 89 -1.73 -3.12 -5.71
CA GLY A 89 -2.42 -2.30 -6.70
C GLY A 89 -3.26 -1.14 -6.14
N THR A 90 -3.12 -0.84 -4.84
CA THR A 90 -3.95 0.17 -4.15
C THR A 90 -3.08 1.35 -3.66
N PRO A 91 -3.16 2.54 -4.29
CA PRO A 91 -2.29 3.69 -3.95
C PRO A 91 -2.37 4.13 -2.49
N ARG A 92 -3.56 4.18 -1.89
CA ARG A 92 -3.71 4.54 -0.46
C ARG A 92 -3.06 3.54 0.51
N LEU A 93 -2.70 2.34 0.05
CA LEU A 93 -1.99 1.31 0.82
C LEU A 93 -0.51 1.18 0.42
N GLY A 94 0.01 2.14 -0.35
CA GLY A 94 1.39 2.15 -0.84
C GLY A 94 1.63 1.21 -2.02
N GLY A 95 0.56 0.84 -2.74
CA GLY A 95 0.66 0.05 -3.96
C GLY A 95 0.95 0.91 -5.19
N GLU A 96 1.83 0.43 -6.06
CA GLU A 96 2.22 1.06 -7.32
C GLU A 96 1.82 0.22 -8.55
N ASP A 97 1.43 -1.04 -8.34
CA ASP A 97 1.03 -1.92 -9.43
C ASP A 97 -0.34 -1.50 -10.00
N PRO A 98 -0.68 -1.96 -11.22
CA PRO A 98 -2.05 -1.88 -11.70
C PRO A 98 -3.02 -2.63 -10.79
N GLU A 99 -4.24 -2.09 -10.67
CA GLU A 99 -5.35 -2.76 -9.98
C GLU A 99 -5.59 -4.15 -10.61
N PRO A 100 -5.55 -5.24 -9.82
CA PRO A 100 -5.67 -6.57 -10.37
C PRO A 100 -7.07 -6.84 -10.90
N ARG A 101 -7.16 -7.54 -12.02
CA ARG A 101 -8.40 -8.16 -12.47
C ARG A 101 -8.62 -9.51 -11.80
N TYR A 102 -9.87 -9.92 -11.67
CA TYR A 102 -10.27 -11.20 -11.10
C TYR A 102 -9.59 -12.38 -11.81
N THR A 103 -9.54 -12.37 -13.14
CA THR A 103 -8.86 -13.41 -13.92
C THR A 103 -7.35 -13.41 -13.67
N GLU A 104 -6.72 -12.23 -13.59
CA GLU A 104 -5.30 -12.11 -13.25
C GLU A 104 -4.99 -12.62 -11.84
N LEU A 105 -5.91 -12.44 -10.88
CA LEU A 105 -5.76 -13.04 -9.55
C LEU A 105 -5.74 -14.56 -9.61
N LEU A 106 -6.63 -15.17 -10.41
CA LEU A 106 -6.61 -16.63 -10.60
C LEU A 106 -5.31 -17.09 -11.26
N ASP A 107 -4.91 -16.45 -12.36
CA ASP A 107 -3.72 -16.82 -13.11
C ASP A 107 -2.44 -16.71 -12.26
N THR A 108 -2.35 -15.66 -11.44
CA THR A 108 -1.16 -15.41 -10.61
C THR A 108 -1.13 -16.22 -9.31
N LEU A 109 -2.27 -16.47 -8.68
CA LEU A 109 -2.34 -17.13 -7.38
C LEU A 109 -2.59 -18.64 -7.46
N ALA A 110 -3.11 -19.13 -8.59
CA ALA A 110 -3.36 -20.53 -8.89
C ALA A 110 -2.75 -20.94 -10.25
N PRO A 111 -1.42 -20.77 -10.45
CA PRO A 111 -0.79 -21.11 -11.73
C PRO A 111 -0.93 -22.60 -12.03
N GLY A 112 -1.21 -22.92 -13.30
CA GLY A 112 -1.29 -24.29 -13.81
C GLY A 112 -2.70 -24.86 -13.97
N GLY A 113 -3.76 -24.08 -13.70
CA GLY A 113 -5.13 -24.46 -14.03
C GLY A 113 -5.73 -25.57 -13.16
N ASP A 114 -5.20 -25.76 -11.93
CA ASP A 114 -5.77 -26.72 -10.99
C ASP A 114 -7.09 -26.18 -10.44
N PRO A 115 -8.24 -26.83 -10.73
CA PRO A 115 -9.56 -26.33 -10.34
C PRO A 115 -9.71 -26.17 -8.83
N ALA A 116 -9.02 -27.00 -8.04
CA ALA A 116 -9.09 -26.91 -6.58
C ALA A 116 -8.44 -25.62 -6.07
N ARG A 117 -7.29 -25.23 -6.64
CA ARG A 117 -6.59 -23.99 -6.30
C ARG A 117 -7.32 -22.76 -6.81
N GLU A 118 -7.81 -22.78 -8.04
CA GLU A 118 -8.64 -21.70 -8.59
C GLU A 118 -9.87 -21.46 -7.71
N MET A 119 -10.57 -22.53 -7.33
CA MET A 119 -11.74 -22.43 -6.47
C MET A 119 -11.40 -21.94 -5.05
N ALA A 120 -10.21 -22.25 -4.55
CA ALA A 120 -9.73 -21.72 -3.27
C ALA A 120 -9.52 -20.19 -3.35
N VAL A 121 -8.92 -19.69 -4.44
CA VAL A 121 -8.77 -18.24 -4.68
C VAL A 121 -10.13 -17.57 -4.91
N HIS A 122 -11.00 -18.17 -5.72
CA HIS A 122 -12.36 -17.69 -5.96
C HIS A 122 -13.14 -17.52 -4.65
N ARG A 123 -13.15 -18.56 -3.79
CA ARG A 123 -13.78 -18.51 -2.48
C ARG A 123 -13.18 -17.43 -1.58
N ALA A 124 -11.86 -17.25 -1.60
CA ALA A 124 -11.21 -16.19 -0.84
C ALA A 124 -11.62 -14.79 -1.31
N VAL A 125 -11.69 -14.56 -2.62
CA VAL A 125 -12.16 -13.28 -3.18
C VAL A 125 -13.60 -12.99 -2.75
N TRP A 126 -14.50 -13.96 -2.88
CA TRP A 126 -15.91 -13.79 -2.49
C TRP A 126 -16.10 -13.62 -1.00
N ALA A 127 -15.43 -14.41 -0.16
CA ALA A 127 -15.50 -14.26 1.29
C ALA A 127 -15.04 -12.86 1.75
N LEU A 128 -13.98 -12.33 1.13
CA LEU A 128 -13.51 -10.96 1.39
C LEU A 128 -14.49 -9.90 0.89
N ALA A 129 -15.13 -10.12 -0.26
CA ALA A 129 -16.15 -9.22 -0.80
C ALA A 129 -17.43 -9.19 0.05
N GLU A 130 -17.89 -10.36 0.53
CA GLU A 130 -19.02 -10.48 1.46
C GLU A 130 -18.79 -9.71 2.75
N ARG A 131 -17.57 -9.78 3.29
CA ARG A 131 -17.13 -9.00 4.45
C ARG A 131 -16.82 -7.53 4.12
N ARG A 132 -17.02 -7.09 2.87
CA ARG A 132 -16.72 -5.74 2.36
C ARG A 132 -15.26 -5.32 2.50
N VAL A 133 -14.35 -6.28 2.67
CA VAL A 133 -12.89 -6.05 2.65
C VAL A 133 -12.43 -5.76 1.23
N LEU A 134 -13.10 -6.33 0.23
CA LEU A 134 -12.85 -6.09 -1.19
C LEU A 134 -14.13 -5.58 -1.87
N ALA A 135 -13.96 -4.88 -2.99
CA ALA A 135 -15.04 -4.66 -3.95
C ALA A 135 -14.62 -5.16 -5.32
N VAL A 136 -15.54 -5.83 -6.01
CA VAL A 136 -15.33 -6.37 -7.35
C VAL A 136 -16.25 -5.61 -8.31
N SER A 137 -15.69 -5.00 -9.35
CA SER A 137 -16.47 -4.29 -10.36
C SER A 137 -17.13 -5.26 -11.36
N PRO A 138 -18.14 -4.81 -12.12
CA PRO A 138 -18.74 -5.63 -13.19
C PRO A 138 -17.75 -6.09 -14.26
N HIS A 139 -16.66 -5.35 -14.45
CA HIS A 139 -15.58 -5.67 -15.39
C HIS A 139 -14.48 -6.55 -14.76
N GLY A 140 -14.69 -7.00 -13.52
CA GLY A 140 -13.78 -7.88 -12.80
C GLY A 140 -12.59 -7.17 -12.16
N ALA A 141 -12.58 -5.84 -12.06
CA ALA A 141 -11.53 -5.13 -11.32
C ALA A 141 -11.72 -5.37 -9.81
N VAL A 142 -10.65 -5.70 -9.10
CA VAL A 142 -10.69 -6.02 -7.67
C VAL A 142 -9.92 -4.97 -6.88
N ARG A 143 -10.66 -4.15 -6.12
CA ARG A 143 -10.12 -3.08 -5.29
C ARG A 143 -10.24 -3.38 -3.81
N ALA A 144 -9.34 -2.78 -3.04
CA ALA A 144 -9.50 -2.71 -1.59
C ALA A 144 -10.84 -2.04 -1.26
N GLY A 145 -11.67 -2.75 -0.49
CA GLY A 145 -12.97 -2.29 -0.05
C GLY A 145 -12.85 -1.02 0.79
N PRO A 146 -13.92 -0.22 0.85
CA PRO A 146 -13.91 0.98 1.66
C PRO A 146 -13.82 0.59 3.14
N GLN A 147 -12.69 0.87 3.82
CA GLN A 147 -12.70 0.97 5.28
C GLN A 147 -13.59 2.18 5.61
N THR A 148 -14.90 1.99 5.70
CA THR A 148 -15.92 3.05 5.82
C THR A 148 -15.75 4.19 4.80
N LEU A 149 -16.20 3.99 3.57
CA LEU A 149 -16.30 5.08 2.57
C LEU A 149 -17.63 4.97 1.82
N ASP A 150 -18.23 6.14 1.73
CA ASP A 150 -19.47 6.53 1.09
C ASP A 150 -19.70 5.83 -0.27
N PRO A 151 -20.90 5.27 -0.53
CA PRO A 151 -21.24 4.59 -1.79
C PRO A 151 -20.98 5.40 -3.07
N LYS A 152 -20.79 6.72 -2.99
CA LYS A 152 -20.57 7.60 -4.13
C LYS A 152 -19.23 7.39 -4.87
N THR A 153 -18.25 6.72 -4.25
CA THR A 153 -16.94 6.46 -4.91
C THR A 153 -16.96 5.21 -5.80
N LEU A 154 -17.98 4.35 -5.71
CA LEU A 154 -18.08 3.15 -6.55
C LEU A 154 -18.63 3.46 -7.96
N ASP A 155 -19.19 4.67 -8.16
CA ASP A 155 -19.87 5.13 -9.38
C ASP A 155 -19.07 6.14 -10.22
N ALA A 156 -17.81 6.44 -9.87
CA ALA A 156 -17.01 7.36 -10.69
C ALA A 156 -16.67 6.69 -12.04
N PRO A 157 -17.15 7.22 -13.19
CA PRO A 157 -16.73 6.72 -14.49
C PRO A 157 -15.25 7.02 -14.72
N ASP A 158 -14.58 6.07 -15.38
CA ASP A 158 -13.21 6.16 -15.90
C ASP A 158 -13.07 7.43 -16.77
N THR A 159 -12.59 8.53 -16.19
CA THR A 159 -12.30 9.75 -16.94
C THR A 159 -10.98 9.56 -17.67
N ARG A 160 -11.04 8.93 -18.85
CA ARG A 160 -10.03 9.15 -19.88
C ARG A 160 -10.11 10.60 -20.34
N PRO A 161 -8.99 11.33 -20.43
CA PRO A 161 -9.00 12.66 -21.03
C PRO A 161 -9.36 12.55 -22.52
N PRO A 162 -10.19 13.44 -23.07
CA PRO A 162 -10.41 13.51 -24.52
C PRO A 162 -9.13 13.99 -25.23
N GLU A 163 -8.84 13.37 -26.37
CA GLU A 163 -7.83 13.81 -27.35
C GLU A 163 -8.20 15.15 -28.01
#